data_AF-A0A8S2Z046-F1
#
_entry.id   AF-A0A8S2Z046-F1
#
_cell.length_a   1.000
_cell.length_b   1.000
_cell.length_c   1.000
_cell.angle_alpha   90.00
_cell.angle_beta   90.00
_cell.angle_gamma   90.00
#
_symmetry.space_group_name_H-M   'P 1'
#
loop_
_entity.id
_entity.type
_entity.pdbx_description
1 polymer ?
#
loop_
_entity_poly.entity_id
_entity_poly.type
_entity_poly.pdbx_seq_one_letter_code
_entity_poly.pdbx_strand_id
1 'polypeptide(L)' 'MIILYPQTVATTSISGGASLPNSNGCWDWIGWYGTDFSVNSGKQLAAMKKMIDRITGGFNPIDIPKELQVTAVTDNSVSL' A
#
# COMPACT_ATOMS: atom_id res chain seq x y z
N MET A 1 13.87 9.18 -3.00
CA MET A 1 12.70 8.93 -3.88
C MET A 1 12.77 7.50 -4.38
N ILE A 2 11.68 6.75 -4.30
CA ILE A 2 11.59 5.36 -4.77
C ILE A 2 10.54 5.33 -5.87
N ILE A 3 10.86 4.70 -7.00
CA ILE A 3 9.90 4.41 -8.08
C ILE A 3 9.69 2.90 -8.14
N LEU A 4 8.44 2.47 -7.98
CA LEU A 4 8.04 1.07 -8.09
C LEU A 4 7.53 0.83 -9.51
N TYR A 5 8.04 -0.22 -10.18
CA TYR A 5 7.60 -0.65 -11.50
C TYR A 5 7.00 -2.07 -11.43
N PRO A 6 5.75 -2.24 -10.97
CA PRO A 6 5.09 -3.54 -10.99
C PRO A 6 5.00 -4.07 -12.42
N GLN A 7 5.20 -5.38 -12.59
CA GLN A 7 5.17 -6.02 -13.90
C GLN A 7 3.98 -6.97 -14.01
N THR A 8 3.31 -6.92 -15.15
CA THR A 8 2.29 -7.89 -15.57
C THR A 8 2.92 -8.96 -16.46
N VAL A 9 2.16 -10.00 -16.78
CA VAL A 9 2.58 -11.07 -17.69
C VAL A 9 1.47 -11.41 -18.65
N ALA A 10 1.83 -11.74 -19.89
CA ALA A 10 0.87 -12.21 -20.89
C ALA A 10 0.21 -13.52 -20.44
N THR A 11 -1.10 -13.63 -20.66
CA THR A 11 -1.86 -14.85 -20.40
C THR A 11 -2.65 -15.24 -21.63
N THR A 12 -2.60 -16.52 -21.99
CA THR A 12 -3.30 -17.08 -23.14
C THR A 12 -4.69 -17.62 -22.80
N SER A 13 -4.97 -17.83 -21.51
CA SER A 13 -6.27 -18.27 -21.02
C SER A 13 -7.26 -17.11 -20.92
N ILE A 14 -8.52 -17.39 -21.23
CA ILE A 14 -9.64 -16.53 -20.86
C ILE A 14 -10.06 -16.92 -19.45
N SER A 15 -10.16 -15.92 -18.57
CA SER A 15 -10.60 -16.10 -17.19
C SER A 15 -11.45 -14.91 -16.75
N GLY A 16 -12.13 -15.06 -15.61
CA GLY A 16 -12.90 -13.98 -15.00
C GLY A 16 -14.14 -13.62 -15.83
N GLY A 17 -14.38 -12.31 -15.99
CA GLY A 17 -15.53 -11.76 -16.71
C GLY A 17 -15.24 -11.26 -18.13
N ALA A 18 -13.99 -11.41 -18.61
CA ALA A 18 -13.57 -10.94 -19.93
C ALA A 18 -13.79 -12.00 -21.03
N SER A 19 -14.11 -11.55 -22.25
CA SER A 19 -14.37 -12.44 -23.41
C SER A 19 -13.13 -12.73 -24.27
N LEU A 20 -11.96 -12.23 -23.91
CA LEU A 20 -10.72 -12.35 -24.68
C LEU A 20 -9.51 -12.57 -23.75
N PRO A 21 -8.42 -13.22 -24.19
CA PRO A 21 -7.26 -13.45 -23.35
C PRO A 21 -6.37 -12.20 -23.24
N ASN A 22 -5.66 -12.04 -22.12
CA ASN A 22 -4.70 -10.96 -21.93
C ASN A 22 -3.33 -11.26 -22.59
N SER A 23 -3.32 -11.43 -23.91
CA SER A 23 -2.10 -11.86 -24.65
C SER A 23 -1.00 -10.80 -24.70
N ASN A 24 -1.33 -9.54 -24.41
CA ASN A 24 -0.38 -8.44 -24.38
C ASN A 24 0.17 -8.15 -22.97
N GLY A 25 -0.27 -8.89 -21.94
CA GLY A 25 0.14 -8.64 -20.57
C GLY A 25 -0.29 -7.28 -20.05
N CYS A 26 -1.49 -6.84 -20.38
CA CYS A 26 -2.07 -5.59 -19.89
C CYS A 26 -2.36 -5.64 -18.38
N TRP A 27 -2.48 -4.47 -17.76
CA TRP A 27 -3.22 -4.34 -16.49
C TRP A 27 -4.70 -4.65 -16.70
N ASP A 28 -5.38 -5.08 -15.66
CA ASP A 28 -6.77 -5.48 -15.71
C ASP A 28 -7.70 -4.28 -15.56
N TRP A 29 -8.19 -3.81 -16.70
CA TRP A 29 -9.15 -2.72 -16.80
C TRP A 29 -10.48 -3.15 -17.41
N ILE A 30 -10.65 -4.46 -17.68
CA ILE A 30 -11.86 -5.03 -18.28
C ILE A 30 -12.42 -6.25 -17.53
N GLY A 31 -11.74 -6.74 -16.49
CA GLY A 31 -12.21 -7.84 -15.64
C GLY A 31 -11.66 -9.23 -15.99
N TRP A 32 -10.45 -9.33 -16.53
CA TRP A 32 -9.76 -10.60 -16.78
C TRP A 32 -9.60 -11.46 -15.52
N TYR A 33 -9.46 -10.84 -14.35
CA TYR A 33 -9.12 -11.56 -13.11
C TYR A 33 -10.19 -11.46 -12.01
N GLY A 34 -11.35 -10.84 -12.30
CA GLY A 34 -12.50 -10.72 -11.40
C GLY A 34 -13.44 -9.58 -11.82
N THR A 35 -14.68 -9.58 -11.35
CA THR A 35 -15.63 -8.46 -11.57
C THR A 35 -15.29 -7.22 -10.73
N ASP A 36 -14.41 -7.38 -9.75
CA ASP A 36 -13.96 -6.35 -8.82
C ASP A 36 -12.62 -5.71 -9.23
N PHE A 37 -12.21 -5.91 -10.49
CA PHE A 37 -10.92 -5.45 -11.04
C PHE A 37 -10.63 -3.96 -10.83
N SER A 38 -11.67 -3.12 -10.74
CA SER A 38 -11.58 -1.67 -10.60
C SER A 38 -11.73 -1.15 -9.16
N VAL A 39 -11.97 -2.02 -8.18
CA VAL A 39 -12.16 -1.63 -6.77
C VAL A 39 -11.08 -2.21 -5.87
N ASN A 40 -11.04 -1.78 -4.61
CA ASN A 40 -9.96 -2.10 -3.67
C ASN A 40 -9.74 -3.61 -3.45
N SER A 41 -10.76 -4.45 -3.62
CA SER A 41 -10.64 -5.91 -3.50
C SER A 41 -10.01 -6.57 -4.73
N GLY A 42 -9.95 -5.87 -5.86
CA GLY A 42 -9.43 -6.37 -7.13
C GLY A 42 -8.01 -6.89 -6.99
N LYS A 43 -7.75 -8.07 -7.56
CA LYS A 43 -6.50 -8.82 -7.34
C LYS A 43 -5.24 -8.01 -7.67
N GLN A 44 -5.25 -7.26 -8.77
CA GLN A 44 -4.10 -6.45 -9.18
C GLN A 44 -3.90 -5.21 -8.31
N LEU A 45 -4.98 -4.50 -7.93
CA LEU A 45 -4.91 -3.38 -6.98
C LEU A 45 -4.42 -3.85 -5.60
N ALA A 46 -4.96 -4.96 -5.10
CA ALA A 46 -4.55 -5.54 -3.83
C ALA A 46 -3.07 -5.97 -3.83
N ALA A 47 -2.58 -6.54 -4.94
CA ALA A 47 -1.16 -6.88 -5.08
C ALA A 47 -0.26 -5.63 -5.06
N MET A 48 -0.63 -4.58 -5.79
CA MET A 48 0.10 -3.31 -5.79
C MET A 48 0.11 -2.65 -4.41
N LYS A 49 -1.02 -2.65 -3.70
CA LYS A 49 -1.10 -2.13 -2.33
C LYS A 49 -0.18 -2.87 -1.38
N LYS A 50 -0.10 -4.20 -1.47
CA LYS A 50 0.85 -5.01 -0.68
C LYS A 50 2.31 -4.65 -0.95
N MET A 51 2.67 -4.40 -2.21
CA MET A 51 4.02 -3.94 -2.56
C MET A 51 4.32 -2.56 -1.96
N ILE A 52 3.36 -1.63 -2.05
CA ILE A 52 3.48 -0.29 -1.46
C ILE A 52 3.63 -0.40 0.06
N ASP A 53 2.76 -1.18 0.73
CA ASP A 53 2.79 -1.35 2.18
C ASP A 53 4.08 -1.95 2.67
N ARG A 54 4.66 -2.88 1.90
CA ARG A 54 5.98 -3.43 2.22
C ARG A 54 7.07 -2.36 2.15
N ILE A 55 7.02 -1.47 1.14
CA ILE A 55 8.00 -0.40 0.96
C ILE A 55 7.85 0.66 2.06
N THR A 56 6.62 1.03 2.43
CA THR A 56 6.35 2.12 3.38
C THR A 56 6.29 1.66 4.83
N GLY A 57 6.08 0.37 5.09
CA GLY A 57 5.88 -0.18 6.43
C GLY A 57 7.13 -0.17 7.33
N GLY A 58 8.30 0.17 6.79
CA GLY A 58 9.52 0.37 7.59
C GLY A 58 9.60 1.72 8.28
N PHE A 59 8.66 2.64 8.01
CA PHE A 59 8.59 3.90 8.73
C PHE A 59 8.09 3.65 10.15
N ASN A 60 9.00 3.74 11.12
CA ASN A 60 8.65 3.82 12.53
C ASN A 60 8.70 5.31 12.94
N PRO A 61 7.55 5.98 13.07
CA PRO A 61 7.54 7.32 13.63
C PRO A 61 8.14 7.22 15.04
N ILE A 62 9.15 8.03 15.32
CA ILE A 62 9.56 8.23 16.70
C ILE A 62 8.39 8.92 17.38
N ASP A 63 7.79 8.26 18.37
CA ASP A 63 6.83 8.91 19.24
C ASP A 63 7.48 10.17 19.79
N ILE A 64 6.80 11.31 19.70
CA ILE A 64 7.20 12.52 20.42
C ILE A 64 7.49 12.15 21.90
N PRO A 65 8.56 12.67 22.52
CA PRO A 65 8.84 12.39 23.92
C PRO A 65 7.62 12.74 24.79
N LYS A 66 6.91 11.73 25.30
CA LYS A 66 5.72 11.87 26.15
C LYS A 66 6.08 11.95 27.64
N GLU A 67 7.35 11.74 27.98
CA GLU A 67 7.83 11.61 29.37
C GLU A 67 8.42 12.89 29.97
N LEU A 68 8.46 14.01 29.25
CA LEU A 68 8.86 15.28 29.84
C LEU A 68 7.70 15.81 30.70
N GLN A 69 7.74 15.51 31.98
CA GLN A 69 6.66 15.78 32.94
C GLN A 69 7.18 16.69 34.02
N VAL A 70 6.49 17.78 34.33
CA VAL A 70 6.90 18.67 35.42
C VAL A 70 6.89 17.89 36.74
N THR A 71 8.07 17.70 37.34
CA THR A 71 8.24 16.97 38.60
C THR A 71 8.20 17.90 39.81
N ALA A 72 8.61 19.16 39.66
CA ALA A 72 8.56 20.16 40.73
C ALA A 72 8.49 21.59 40.19
N VAL A 73 7.85 22.48 40.95
CA VAL A 73 7.78 23.93 40.69
C VAL A 73 8.12 24.69 41.97
N THR A 74 9.00 25.68 41.86
CA THR A 74 9.24 26.72 42.87
C THR A 74 8.96 28.09 42.24
N ASP A 75 8.94 29.16 43.03
CA ASP A 75 8.70 30.52 42.55
C ASP A 75 9.67 30.95 41.44
N ASN A 76 10.87 30.34 41.39
CA ASN A 76 11.93 30.71 40.46
C ASN A 76 12.47 29.53 39.62
N SER A 77 11.90 28.33 39.72
CA SER A 77 12.40 27.17 38.97
C SER A 77 11.33 26.12 38.66
N VAL A 78 11.50 25.42 37.54
CA VAL A 78 10.68 24.25 37.16
C VAL A 78 11.62 23.08 36.88
N SER A 79 11.28 21.91 37.42
CA SER A 79 11.93 20.63 37.12
C SER A 79 11.00 19.80 36.23
N LEU A 80 11.57 19.14 35.22
CA LEU A 80 10.88 18.31 34.22
C LEU A 80 11.35 16.86 34.30
#